data_AF-A0A959NHX3-F1
#
_entry.id   AF-A0A959NHX3-F1
#
_cell.length_a   1.000
_cell.length_b   1.000
_cell.length_c   1.000
_cell.angle_alpha   90.00
_cell.angle_beta   90.00
_cell.angle_gamma   90.00
#
_symmetry.space_group_name_H-M   'P 1'
#
loop_
_entity.id
_entity.type
_entity.pdbx_description
1 polymer ?
#
loop_
_entity_poly.entity_id
_entity_poly.type
_entity_poly.pdbx_seq_one_letter_code
_entity_poly.pdbx_strand_id
1 'polypeptide(L)'
;KWDDIGIFVKYGALSDEKFYEKAKDFLLLINTNKEYYTLAEYEAKVKDFQTDKNGNLIYLYTADSELQHSYIQAAQKKDYDVLLMNSPIDNHFIQFIESKLEKTQWKRVDADVLDKLIEKEEIAKHNLSEDDTKKLAAIFEKAIDNKAMKVEVESLPADALPVTLTEEEWMRRMKDMSKMGGGGMNFYGAMPDNFKVAVNANHPLITKILSAEESAQTTLAKQAFD
;
A
#
# COMPACT_ATOMS: atom_id res chain seq x y z
N LYS A 1 -18.20 15.44 14.52
CA LYS A 1 -19.34 14.69 15.11
C LYS A 1 -19.24 13.20 14.83
N TRP A 2 -19.26 12.73 13.58
CA TRP A 2 -19.02 11.29 13.34
C TRP A 2 -17.59 10.90 13.67
N ASP A 3 -16.58 11.69 13.30
CA ASP A 3 -15.17 11.37 13.59
C ASP A 3 -14.92 11.14 15.09
N ASP A 4 -15.60 11.91 15.96
CA ASP A 4 -15.53 11.79 17.42
C ASP A 4 -16.30 10.58 17.97
N ILE A 5 -17.38 10.15 17.30
CA ILE A 5 -18.27 9.06 17.74
C ILE A 5 -17.85 7.72 17.13
N GLY A 6 -17.30 7.74 15.92
CA GLY A 6 -16.95 6.57 15.13
C GLY A 6 -15.91 5.70 15.82
N ILE A 7 -14.99 6.30 16.59
CA ILE A 7 -14.05 5.54 17.42
C ILE A 7 -14.76 4.67 18.47
N PHE A 8 -15.82 5.20 19.11
CA PHE A 8 -16.60 4.45 20.09
C PHE A 8 -17.44 3.36 19.44
N VAL A 9 -17.99 3.62 18.24
CA VAL A 9 -18.73 2.61 17.47
C VAL A 9 -17.80 1.47 17.06
N LYS A 10 -16.60 1.78 16.53
CA LYS A 10 -15.57 0.79 16.18
C LYS A 10 -15.13 -0.01 17.42
N TYR A 11 -14.87 0.66 18.55
CA TYR A 11 -14.51 -0.01 19.80
C TYR A 11 -15.61 -0.92 20.33
N GLY A 12 -16.87 -0.46 20.30
CA GLY A 12 -18.03 -1.27 20.68
C GLY A 12 -18.18 -2.52 19.81
N ALA A 13 -17.99 -2.37 18.50
CA ALA A 13 -18.02 -3.49 17.55
C ALA A 13 -16.89 -4.50 17.81
N LEU A 14 -15.69 -4.03 18.14
CA LEU A 14 -14.54 -4.88 18.49
C LEU A 14 -14.74 -5.63 19.82
N SER A 15 -15.45 -5.01 20.77
CA SER A 15 -15.57 -5.52 22.14
C SER A 15 -16.79 -6.40 22.38
N ASP A 16 -17.87 -6.21 21.62
CA ASP A 16 -19.12 -6.96 21.77
C ASP A 16 -19.71 -7.34 20.39
N GLU A 17 -19.72 -8.64 20.10
CA GLU A 17 -20.26 -9.18 18.86
C GLU A 17 -21.76 -8.89 18.68
N LYS A 18 -22.55 -8.86 19.76
CA LYS A 18 -23.98 -8.48 19.67
C LYS A 18 -24.15 -7.01 19.35
N PHE A 19 -23.22 -6.16 19.78
CA PHE A 19 -23.20 -4.76 19.38
C PHE A 19 -22.84 -4.64 17.91
N TYR A 20 -21.80 -5.35 17.44
CA TYR A 20 -21.45 -5.40 16.02
C TYR A 20 -22.64 -5.80 15.14
N GLU A 21 -23.37 -6.87 15.49
CA GLU A 21 -24.53 -7.32 14.70
C GLU A 21 -25.63 -6.25 14.59
N LYS A 22 -25.75 -5.36 15.58
CA LYS A 22 -26.68 -4.22 15.53
C LYS A 22 -26.10 -3.01 14.82
N ALA A 23 -24.77 -2.86 14.84
CA ALA A 23 -24.08 -1.66 14.37
C ALA A 23 -23.56 -1.74 12.93
N LYS A 24 -23.38 -2.95 12.39
CA LYS A 24 -22.78 -3.19 11.08
C LYS A 24 -23.45 -2.42 9.94
N ASP A 25 -24.77 -2.21 10.01
CA ASP A 25 -25.54 -1.54 8.96
C ASP A 25 -25.40 -0.01 8.99
N PHE A 26 -24.94 0.57 10.11
CA PHE A 26 -24.72 2.02 10.24
C PHE A 26 -23.26 2.39 10.53
N LEU A 27 -22.35 1.41 10.52
CA LEU A 27 -20.93 1.66 10.69
C LEU A 27 -20.41 2.39 9.45
N LEU A 28 -19.90 3.60 9.64
CA LEU A 28 -19.35 4.40 8.54
C LEU A 28 -17.83 4.28 8.45
N LEU A 29 -17.37 4.03 7.23
CA LEU A 29 -16.03 4.26 6.73
C LEU A 29 -15.92 5.69 6.19
N ILE A 30 -14.73 6.26 6.25
CA ILE A 30 -14.43 7.60 5.75
C ILE A 30 -13.36 7.47 4.69
N ASN A 31 -13.53 8.07 3.51
CA ASN A 31 -12.47 8.12 2.51
C ASN A 31 -11.60 9.38 2.61
N THR A 32 -10.53 9.43 1.84
CA THR A 32 -9.61 10.59 1.79
C THR A 32 -10.27 11.88 1.29
N ASN A 33 -11.44 11.77 0.64
CA ASN A 33 -12.29 12.90 0.23
C ASN A 33 -13.28 13.35 1.32
N LYS A 34 -13.23 12.76 2.52
CA LYS A 34 -14.12 13.03 3.67
C LYS A 34 -15.59 12.67 3.39
N GLU A 35 -15.82 11.72 2.50
CA GLU A 35 -17.12 11.12 2.26
C GLU A 35 -17.33 9.93 3.20
N TYR A 36 -18.56 9.72 3.62
CA TYR A 36 -18.94 8.70 4.59
C TYR A 36 -19.74 7.60 3.89
N TYR A 37 -19.39 6.35 4.16
CA TYR A 37 -20.03 5.18 3.56
C TYR A 37 -20.27 4.10 4.59
N THR A 38 -21.45 3.48 4.59
CA THR A 38 -21.63 2.18 5.24
C THR A 38 -20.76 1.11 4.56
N LEU A 39 -20.53 -0.02 5.22
CA LEU A 39 -19.81 -1.15 4.61
C LEU A 39 -20.42 -1.56 3.27
N ALA A 40 -21.76 -1.63 3.19
CA ALA A 40 -22.49 -2.01 1.98
C ALA A 40 -22.41 -0.94 0.88
N GLU A 41 -22.49 0.35 1.23
CA GLU A 41 -22.33 1.43 0.26
C GLU A 41 -20.90 1.46 -0.30
N TYR A 42 -19.90 1.25 0.56
CA TYR A 42 -18.51 1.22 0.13
C TYR A 42 -18.21 0.02 -0.77
N GLU A 43 -18.70 -1.16 -0.41
CA GLU A 43 -18.62 -2.37 -1.25
C GLU A 43 -19.21 -2.10 -2.64
N ALA A 44 -20.45 -1.58 -2.69
CA ALA A 44 -21.14 -1.29 -3.93
C ALA A 44 -20.42 -0.22 -4.77
N LYS A 45 -19.78 0.76 -4.13
CA LYS A 45 -18.99 1.80 -4.79
C LYS A 45 -17.75 1.19 -5.45
N VAL A 46 -16.99 0.36 -4.75
CA VAL A 46 -15.63 -0.03 -5.20
C VAL A 46 -15.55 -1.36 -5.94
N LYS A 47 -16.57 -2.22 -5.85
CA LYS A 47 -16.58 -3.56 -6.47
C LYS A 47 -16.20 -3.59 -7.95
N ASP A 48 -16.62 -2.59 -8.72
CA ASP A 48 -16.44 -2.63 -10.18
C ASP A 48 -15.00 -2.28 -10.59
N PHE A 49 -14.27 -1.57 -9.73
CA PHE A 49 -12.92 -1.07 -10.04
C PHE A 49 -11.85 -1.44 -9.01
N GLN A 50 -12.17 -2.06 -7.88
CA GLN A 50 -11.17 -2.55 -6.89
C GLN A 50 -11.26 -4.05 -6.65
N THR A 51 -11.79 -4.81 -7.60
CA THR A 51 -11.74 -6.27 -7.56
C THR A 51 -10.50 -6.76 -8.31
N ASP A 52 -9.73 -7.64 -7.67
CA ASP A 52 -8.57 -8.29 -8.29
C ASP A 52 -9.00 -9.41 -9.26
N LYS A 53 -8.05 -9.93 -10.04
CA LYS A 53 -8.26 -11.04 -10.98
C LYS A 53 -8.73 -12.34 -10.33
N ASN A 54 -8.54 -12.50 -9.01
CA ASN A 54 -8.96 -13.66 -8.25
C ASN A 54 -10.40 -13.50 -7.70
N GLY A 55 -11.03 -12.35 -7.94
CA GLY A 55 -12.35 -12.01 -7.43
C GLY A 55 -12.37 -11.56 -5.97
N ASN A 56 -11.23 -11.12 -5.42
CA ASN A 56 -11.17 -10.48 -4.11
C ASN A 56 -11.39 -8.97 -4.25
N LEU A 57 -12.25 -8.42 -3.41
CA LEU A 57 -12.48 -7.00 -3.29
C LEU A 57 -11.40 -6.38 -2.41
N ILE A 58 -10.68 -5.39 -2.95
CA ILE A 58 -9.57 -4.73 -2.25
C ILE A 58 -10.02 -3.38 -1.72
N TYR A 59 -9.95 -3.20 -0.41
CA TYR A 59 -10.15 -1.91 0.25
C TYR A 59 -8.79 -1.26 0.47
N LEU A 60 -8.49 -0.27 -0.37
CA LEU A 60 -7.31 0.56 -0.18
C LEU A 60 -7.52 1.50 1.00
N TYR A 61 -6.50 1.65 1.84
CA TYR A 61 -6.54 2.60 2.95
C TYR A 61 -5.21 3.32 3.17
N THR A 62 -5.28 4.44 3.87
CA THR A 62 -4.14 5.25 4.33
C THR A 62 -4.30 5.55 5.81
N ALA A 63 -3.18 5.53 6.55
CA ALA A 63 -3.15 6.01 7.94
C ALA A 63 -2.74 7.48 8.04
N ASP A 64 -2.13 8.03 6.99
CA ASP A 64 -1.64 9.39 6.93
C ASP A 64 -1.76 9.91 5.48
N SER A 65 -2.78 10.74 5.26
CA SER A 65 -3.08 11.28 3.93
C SER A 65 -2.05 12.28 3.44
N GLU A 66 -1.28 12.90 4.32
CA GLU A 66 -0.25 13.88 3.95
C GLU A 66 1.03 13.15 3.54
N LEU A 67 1.51 12.23 4.37
CA LEU A 67 2.71 11.43 4.07
C LEU A 67 2.51 10.53 2.84
N GLN A 68 1.30 10.03 2.63
CA GLN A 68 0.99 9.08 1.54
C GLN A 68 0.29 9.73 0.35
N HIS A 69 0.36 11.06 0.22
CA HIS A 69 -0.38 11.82 -0.78
C HIS A 69 -0.11 11.35 -2.23
N SER A 70 1.14 11.04 -2.56
CA SER A 70 1.53 10.56 -3.90
C SER A 70 0.88 9.22 -4.26
N TYR A 71 0.81 8.29 -3.30
CA TYR A 71 0.14 7.00 -3.46
C TYR A 71 -1.36 7.16 -3.63
N ILE A 72 -1.98 8.06 -2.86
CA ILE A 72 -3.40 8.37 -2.95
C ILE A 72 -3.74 8.97 -4.32
N GLN A 73 -2.93 9.92 -4.81
CA GLN A 73 -3.12 10.47 -6.16
C GLN A 73 -2.99 9.40 -7.24
N ALA A 74 -2.01 8.50 -7.13
CA ALA A 74 -1.84 7.41 -8.08
C ALA A 74 -3.06 6.47 -8.11
N ALA A 75 -3.63 6.17 -6.94
CA ALA A 75 -4.87 5.41 -6.80
C ALA A 75 -6.06 6.13 -7.46
N GLN A 76 -6.26 7.40 -7.13
CA GLN A 76 -7.36 8.22 -7.67
C GLN A 76 -7.29 8.38 -9.20
N LYS A 77 -6.08 8.42 -9.80
CA LYS A 77 -5.91 8.44 -11.26
C LYS A 77 -6.43 7.19 -11.96
N LYS A 78 -6.54 6.07 -11.23
CA LYS A 78 -7.14 4.80 -11.72
C LYS A 78 -8.58 4.63 -11.25
N ASP A 79 -9.21 5.72 -10.80
CA ASP A 79 -10.54 5.76 -10.21
C ASP A 79 -10.69 4.93 -8.92
N TYR A 80 -9.57 4.62 -8.24
CA TYR A 80 -9.59 3.88 -6.98
C TYR A 80 -9.91 4.80 -5.81
N ASP A 81 -10.71 4.31 -4.87
CA ASP A 81 -11.09 4.98 -3.63
C ASP A 81 -10.23 4.50 -2.47
N VAL A 82 -9.82 5.44 -1.62
CA VAL A 82 -8.89 5.18 -0.52
C VAL A 82 -9.53 5.61 0.79
N LEU A 83 -9.66 4.67 1.72
CA LEU A 83 -10.15 4.89 3.08
C LEU A 83 -9.12 5.60 3.95
N LEU A 84 -9.59 6.52 4.79
CA LEU A 84 -8.79 7.14 5.84
C LEU A 84 -8.95 6.36 7.15
N MET A 85 -7.88 5.71 7.58
CA MET A 85 -7.81 4.82 8.74
C MET A 85 -6.69 5.28 9.68
N ASN A 86 -6.85 6.47 10.26
CA ASN A 86 -5.84 7.17 11.06
C ASN A 86 -6.06 7.11 12.58
N SER A 87 -7.04 6.33 13.05
CA SER A 87 -7.32 6.16 14.47
C SER A 87 -6.47 5.06 15.12
N PRO A 88 -6.09 5.16 16.40
CA PRO A 88 -5.29 4.14 17.09
C PRO A 88 -5.87 2.72 17.08
N ILE A 89 -7.19 2.58 16.90
CA ILE A 89 -7.88 1.28 16.89
C ILE A 89 -8.11 0.73 15.48
N ASP A 90 -7.77 1.49 14.44
CA ASP A 90 -8.14 1.16 13.07
C ASP A 90 -7.47 -0.11 12.56
N ASN A 91 -6.23 -0.40 12.97
CA ASN A 91 -5.56 -1.66 12.63
C ASN A 91 -6.36 -2.88 13.12
N HIS A 92 -6.90 -2.85 14.35
CA HIS A 92 -7.74 -3.93 14.86
C HIS A 92 -9.08 -3.98 14.17
N PHE A 93 -9.66 -2.81 13.92
CA PHE A 93 -10.93 -2.71 13.22
C PHE A 93 -10.84 -3.32 11.82
N ILE A 94 -9.77 -3.02 11.07
CA ILE A 94 -9.49 -3.61 9.76
C ILE A 94 -9.43 -5.13 9.84
N GLN A 95 -8.61 -5.68 10.75
CA GLN A 95 -8.46 -7.13 10.94
C GLN A 95 -9.80 -7.80 11.31
N PHE A 96 -10.58 -7.15 12.17
CA PHE A 96 -11.89 -7.63 12.58
C PHE A 96 -12.87 -7.66 11.41
N ILE A 97 -12.99 -6.58 10.63
CA ILE A 97 -13.87 -6.53 9.47
C ILE A 97 -13.42 -7.50 8.37
N GLU A 98 -12.11 -7.61 8.11
CA GLU A 98 -11.54 -8.57 7.15
C GLU A 98 -11.86 -10.03 7.55
N SER A 99 -11.97 -10.33 8.85
CA SER A 99 -12.42 -11.66 9.33
C SER A 99 -13.92 -11.92 9.16
N LYS A 100 -14.73 -10.87 8.98
CA LYS A 100 -16.19 -10.94 8.87
C LYS A 100 -16.68 -10.86 7.43
N LEU A 101 -15.94 -10.18 6.55
CA LEU A 101 -16.27 -10.03 5.14
C LEU A 101 -15.57 -11.10 4.31
N GLU A 102 -16.33 -11.93 3.61
CA GLU A 102 -15.76 -12.90 2.68
C GLU A 102 -15.17 -12.20 1.45
N LYS A 103 -14.06 -12.75 0.93
CA LYS A 103 -13.37 -12.25 -0.27
C LYS A 103 -13.02 -10.76 -0.25
N THR A 104 -12.91 -10.16 0.93
CA THR A 104 -12.48 -8.77 1.07
C THR A 104 -11.10 -8.75 1.68
N GLN A 105 -10.20 -7.95 1.11
CA GLN A 105 -8.86 -7.73 1.63
C GLN A 105 -8.62 -6.25 1.83
N TRP A 106 -7.92 -5.89 2.90
CA TRP A 106 -7.52 -4.51 3.16
C TRP A 106 -6.04 -4.35 2.87
N LYS A 107 -5.69 -3.37 2.05
CA LYS A 107 -4.29 -3.10 1.69
C LYS A 107 -3.99 -1.62 1.85
N ARG A 108 -2.85 -1.31 2.46
CA ARG A 108 -2.41 0.08 2.58
C ARG A 108 -1.87 0.57 1.22
N VAL A 109 -2.07 1.84 0.91
CA VAL A 109 -1.70 2.41 -0.41
C VAL A 109 -0.19 2.42 -0.69
N ASP A 110 0.64 2.34 0.33
CA ASP A 110 2.12 2.27 0.25
C ASP A 110 2.66 0.87 0.57
N ALA A 111 1.79 -0.16 0.61
CA ALA A 111 2.21 -1.52 0.90
C ALA A 111 3.02 -2.16 -0.25
N ASP A 112 2.68 -1.79 -1.49
CA ASP A 112 3.33 -2.19 -2.73
C ASP A 112 2.94 -1.19 -3.81
N VAL A 113 3.45 -1.38 -5.02
CA VAL A 113 3.01 -0.64 -6.21
C VAL A 113 1.53 -0.92 -6.47
N LEU A 114 0.79 0.10 -6.90
CA LEU A 114 -0.66 0.06 -7.03
C LEU A 114 -1.18 -1.14 -7.86
N ASP A 115 -0.45 -1.51 -8.91
CA ASP A 115 -0.80 -2.64 -9.80
C ASP A 115 -0.63 -4.01 -9.15
N LYS A 116 0.19 -4.12 -8.10
CA LYS A 116 0.30 -5.31 -7.26
C LYS A 116 -0.71 -5.29 -6.10
N LEU A 117 -1.12 -4.10 -5.66
CA LEU A 117 -2.20 -3.99 -4.68
C LEU A 117 -3.52 -4.50 -5.26
N ILE A 118 -3.83 -4.15 -6.51
CA ILE A 118 -5.03 -4.62 -7.22
C ILE A 118 -4.62 -5.20 -8.58
N GLU A 119 -4.31 -6.48 -8.60
CA GLU A 119 -3.88 -7.19 -9.81
C GLU A 119 -5.08 -7.45 -10.74
N LYS A 120 -5.32 -6.56 -11.71
CA LYS A 120 -6.41 -6.73 -12.69
C LYS A 120 -5.98 -7.44 -13.98
N GLU A 121 -4.79 -7.15 -14.48
CA GLU A 121 -4.26 -7.68 -15.76
C GLU A 121 -2.82 -8.17 -15.57
N GLU A 122 -2.32 -9.00 -16.50
CA GLU A 122 -0.88 -9.23 -16.59
C GLU A 122 -0.20 -7.93 -17.00
N ILE A 123 0.58 -7.36 -16.09
CA ILE A 123 1.29 -6.12 -16.35
C ILE A 123 2.20 -6.32 -17.56
N ALA A 124 2.14 -5.36 -18.50
CA ALA A 124 3.01 -5.34 -19.66
C ALA A 124 4.47 -5.47 -19.21
N LYS A 125 5.09 -6.61 -19.53
CA LYS A 125 6.49 -6.86 -19.18
C LYS A 125 7.36 -5.78 -19.81
N HIS A 126 8.24 -5.20 -19.00
CA HIS A 126 9.29 -4.34 -19.50
C HIS A 126 10.18 -5.05 -20.51
N ASN A 127 10.70 -4.29 -21.48
CA ASN A 127 11.55 -4.81 -22.56
C ASN A 127 13.04 -4.84 -22.19
N LEU A 128 13.41 -4.68 -20.92
CA LEU A 128 14.82 -4.77 -20.53
C LEU A 128 15.30 -6.22 -20.53
N SER A 129 16.56 -6.41 -20.91
CA SER A 129 17.23 -7.71 -20.77
C SER A 129 17.47 -8.01 -19.29
N GLU A 130 17.62 -9.30 -18.92
CA GLU A 130 17.98 -9.67 -17.54
C GLU A 130 19.27 -8.99 -17.05
N ASP A 131 20.22 -8.76 -17.97
CA ASP A 131 21.48 -8.09 -17.66
C ASP A 131 21.26 -6.61 -17.39
N ASP A 132 20.40 -5.93 -18.15
CA ASP A 132 20.09 -4.51 -17.92
C ASP A 132 19.26 -4.31 -16.64
N THR A 133 18.36 -5.25 -16.32
CA THR A 133 17.63 -5.27 -15.05
C THR A 133 18.58 -5.41 -13.86
N LYS A 134 19.56 -6.31 -13.94
CA LYS A 134 20.59 -6.47 -12.89
C LYS A 134 21.49 -5.24 -12.76
N LYS A 135 21.91 -4.65 -13.88
CA LYS A 135 22.69 -3.40 -13.88
C LYS A 135 21.90 -2.27 -13.21
N LEU A 136 20.64 -2.11 -13.57
CA LEU A 136 19.78 -1.07 -13.02
C LEU A 136 19.63 -1.22 -11.51
N ALA A 137 19.33 -2.43 -11.04
CA ALA A 137 19.26 -2.73 -9.61
C ALA A 137 20.57 -2.35 -8.89
N ALA A 138 21.73 -2.74 -9.44
CA ALA A 138 23.03 -2.43 -8.86
C ALA A 138 23.34 -0.92 -8.85
N ILE A 139 22.90 -0.15 -9.85
CA ILE A 139 23.06 1.31 -9.88
C ILE A 139 22.27 1.95 -8.73
N PHE A 140 21.01 1.56 -8.57
CA PHE A 140 20.16 2.08 -7.49
C PHE A 140 20.64 1.63 -6.10
N GLU A 141 21.07 0.38 -5.93
CA GLU A 141 21.66 -0.10 -4.67
C GLU A 141 22.88 0.73 -4.26
N LYS A 142 23.77 1.04 -5.23
CA LYS A 142 24.93 1.91 -5.00
C LYS A 142 24.55 3.36 -4.69
N ALA A 143 23.50 3.87 -5.33
CA ALA A 143 23.07 5.26 -5.15
C ALA A 143 22.39 5.49 -3.79
N ILE A 144 21.63 4.51 -3.32
CA ILE A 144 20.87 4.56 -2.07
C ILE A 144 21.78 4.32 -0.86
N ASP A 145 22.74 3.40 -0.98
CA ASP A 145 23.69 3.03 0.09
C ASP A 145 23.02 2.75 1.46
N ASN A 146 21.84 2.15 1.43
CA ASN A 146 21.08 1.81 2.63
C ASN A 146 20.67 0.33 2.62
N LYS A 147 21.22 -0.45 3.55
CA LYS A 147 20.96 -1.89 3.68
C LYS A 147 19.53 -2.24 4.08
N ALA A 148 18.77 -1.26 4.59
CA ALA A 148 17.36 -1.42 4.90
C ALA A 148 16.47 -1.31 3.65
N MET A 149 17.02 -0.90 2.50
CA MET A 149 16.28 -0.69 1.27
C MET A 149 16.65 -1.75 0.23
N LYS A 150 15.68 -2.58 -0.13
CA LYS A 150 15.82 -3.61 -1.15
C LYS A 150 15.31 -3.09 -2.49
N VAL A 151 16.18 -3.01 -3.49
CA VAL A 151 15.81 -2.54 -4.83
C VAL A 151 15.19 -3.69 -5.62
N GLU A 152 14.01 -3.45 -6.20
CA GLU A 152 13.36 -4.38 -7.13
C GLU A 152 12.94 -3.62 -8.39
N VAL A 153 13.26 -4.20 -9.54
CA VAL A 153 12.86 -3.62 -10.82
C VAL A 153 11.49 -4.17 -11.18
N GLU A 154 10.53 -3.27 -11.38
CA GLU A 154 9.14 -3.58 -11.65
C GLU A 154 8.76 -3.08 -13.04
N SER A 155 7.84 -3.80 -13.68
CA SER A 155 7.16 -3.29 -14.87
C SER A 155 5.93 -2.53 -14.41
N LEU A 156 5.87 -1.23 -14.64
CA LEU A 156 4.69 -0.40 -14.38
C LEU A 156 4.35 0.40 -15.65
N PRO A 157 3.19 1.06 -15.72
CA PRO A 157 2.90 2.02 -16.78
C PRO A 157 3.97 3.11 -16.89
N ALA A 158 4.27 3.58 -18.10
CA ALA A 158 5.36 4.53 -18.35
C ALA A 158 5.12 5.93 -17.73
N ASP A 159 3.88 6.25 -17.39
CA ASP A 159 3.43 7.47 -16.71
C ASP A 159 3.38 7.34 -15.17
N ALA A 160 3.58 6.13 -14.63
CA ALA A 160 3.75 5.90 -13.20
C ALA A 160 5.11 6.42 -12.72
N LEU A 161 5.25 6.63 -11.41
CA LEU A 161 6.49 7.16 -10.83
C LEU A 161 7.72 6.30 -11.20
N PRO A 162 8.88 6.92 -11.46
CA PRO A 162 10.11 6.18 -11.81
C PRO A 162 10.60 5.29 -10.66
N VAL A 163 10.41 5.75 -9.42
CA VAL A 163 10.82 5.06 -8.21
C VAL A 163 9.68 5.20 -7.19
N THR A 164 9.32 4.09 -6.54
CA THR A 164 8.29 4.05 -5.51
C THR A 164 8.86 3.33 -4.27
N LEU A 165 8.69 3.92 -3.09
CA LEU A 165 9.14 3.34 -1.83
C LEU A 165 7.98 2.65 -1.12
N THR A 166 8.01 1.32 -1.00
CA THR A 166 6.91 0.56 -0.42
C THR A 166 7.36 -0.20 0.82
N GLU A 167 6.44 -0.43 1.74
CA GLU A 167 6.68 -1.23 2.95
C GLU A 167 5.76 -2.44 2.94
N GLU A 168 6.31 -3.65 2.86
CA GLU A 168 5.50 -4.87 2.74
C GLU A 168 4.47 -5.01 3.88
N GLU A 169 3.19 -5.11 3.52
CA GLU A 169 2.05 -5.19 4.44
C GLU A 169 2.21 -6.32 5.48
N TRP A 170 2.74 -7.47 5.07
CA TRP A 170 2.93 -8.61 5.97
C TRP A 170 3.92 -8.29 7.10
N MET A 171 5.06 -7.69 6.76
CA MET A 171 6.08 -7.29 7.74
C MET A 171 5.54 -6.24 8.71
N ARG A 172 4.79 -5.26 8.21
CA ARG A 172 4.13 -4.25 9.03
C ARG A 172 3.12 -4.85 9.99
N ARG A 173 2.20 -5.70 9.51
CA ARG A 173 1.20 -6.39 10.35
C ARG A 173 1.85 -7.26 11.43
N MET A 174 2.94 -7.95 11.09
CA MET A 174 3.72 -8.75 12.04
C MET A 174 4.40 -7.89 13.11
N LYS A 175 4.95 -6.74 12.73
CA LYS A 175 5.54 -5.78 13.66
C LYS A 175 4.51 -5.20 14.62
N ASP A 176 3.36 -4.79 14.11
CA ASP A 176 2.28 -4.24 14.92
C ASP A 176 1.76 -5.29 15.91
N MET A 177 1.57 -6.53 15.47
CA MET A 177 1.20 -7.65 16.34
C MET A 177 2.25 -7.93 17.43
N SER A 178 3.54 -7.84 17.08
CA SER A 178 4.64 -8.01 18.04
C SER A 178 4.69 -6.87 19.07
N LYS A 179 4.48 -5.61 18.68
CA LYS A 179 4.51 -4.46 19.58
C LYS A 179 3.38 -4.49 20.62
N MET A 180 2.30 -5.20 20.33
CA MET A 180 1.12 -5.30 21.20
C MET A 180 1.13 -6.52 22.15
N GLY A 181 2.22 -7.28 22.21
CA GLY A 181 2.42 -8.30 23.26
C GLY A 181 2.00 -9.72 22.91
N GLY A 182 1.91 -10.08 21.62
CA GLY A 182 1.72 -11.47 21.17
C GLY A 182 2.89 -12.37 21.57
N GLY A 183 2.74 -13.08 22.70
CA GLY A 183 3.76 -13.94 23.31
C GLY A 183 4.40 -14.92 22.32
N GLY A 184 5.69 -14.72 22.04
CA GLY A 184 6.49 -15.54 21.13
C GLY A 184 7.08 -14.81 19.93
N MET A 185 6.56 -13.62 19.57
CA MET A 185 6.94 -12.90 18.34
C MET A 185 7.76 -11.62 18.55
N ASN A 186 8.31 -11.38 19.76
CA ASN A 186 9.11 -10.20 20.11
C ASN A 186 10.29 -9.90 19.15
N PHE A 187 10.73 -10.91 18.39
CA PHE A 187 11.75 -10.77 17.36
C PHE A 187 11.33 -9.84 16.22
N TYR A 188 10.07 -9.88 15.80
CA TYR A 188 9.57 -9.07 14.67
C TYR A 188 9.46 -7.59 15.03
N GLY A 189 9.04 -7.26 16.26
CA GLY A 189 8.96 -5.87 16.73
C GLY A 189 10.31 -5.17 16.87
N ALA A 190 11.40 -5.93 17.01
CA ALA A 190 12.78 -5.42 17.07
C ALA A 190 13.50 -5.42 15.71
N MET A 191 12.85 -5.93 14.65
CA MET A 191 13.44 -6.00 13.32
C MET A 191 13.44 -4.61 12.67
N PRO A 192 14.55 -4.17 12.03
CA PRO A 192 14.60 -2.90 11.32
C PRO A 192 13.48 -2.76 10.28
N ASP A 193 13.06 -1.52 10.01
CA ASP A 193 12.16 -1.22 8.90
C ASP A 193 12.88 -1.53 7.59
N ASN A 194 12.36 -2.53 6.87
CA ASN A 194 12.85 -2.88 5.55
C ASN A 194 11.88 -2.27 4.55
N PHE A 195 12.41 -1.46 3.65
CA PHE A 195 11.66 -0.86 2.57
C PHE A 195 12.03 -1.52 1.26
N LYS A 196 11.06 -1.64 0.38
CA LYS A 196 11.26 -2.04 -1.00
C LYS A 196 11.29 -0.77 -1.86
N VAL A 197 12.28 -0.68 -2.72
CA VAL A 197 12.43 0.40 -3.70
C VAL A 197 12.06 -0.19 -5.05
N ALA A 198 10.81 0.03 -5.46
CA ALA A 198 10.30 -0.40 -6.75
C ALA A 198 10.73 0.59 -7.84
N VAL A 199 11.56 0.13 -8.78
CA VAL A 199 12.08 0.93 -9.90
C VAL A 199 11.30 0.58 -11.17
N ASN A 200 10.62 1.57 -11.76
CA ASN A 200 9.78 1.38 -12.94
C ASN A 200 10.61 1.32 -14.23
N ALA A 201 10.85 0.10 -14.73
CA ALA A 201 11.64 -0.14 -15.92
C ALA A 201 11.09 0.51 -17.21
N ASN A 202 9.80 0.78 -17.28
CA ASN A 202 9.16 1.38 -18.45
C ASN A 202 9.18 2.92 -18.43
N HIS A 203 9.61 3.54 -17.32
CA HIS A 203 9.62 4.99 -17.21
C HIS A 203 10.75 5.59 -18.05
N PRO A 204 10.52 6.67 -18.83
CA PRO A 204 11.53 7.28 -19.69
C PRO A 204 12.82 7.71 -18.98
N LEU A 205 12.73 8.04 -17.69
CA LEU A 205 13.90 8.38 -16.85
C LEU A 205 14.85 7.19 -16.69
N ILE A 206 14.34 5.97 -16.59
CA ILE A 206 15.17 4.77 -16.42
C ILE A 206 15.97 4.48 -17.69
N THR A 207 15.35 4.64 -18.87
CA THR A 207 16.07 4.53 -20.14
C THR A 207 17.18 5.58 -20.26
N LYS A 208 16.95 6.80 -19.76
CA LYS A 208 17.97 7.86 -19.70
C LYS A 208 19.10 7.51 -18.74
N ILE A 209 18.80 6.94 -17.57
CA ILE A 209 19.80 6.49 -16.60
C ILE A 209 20.66 5.40 -17.24
N LEU A 210 20.06 4.37 -17.85
CA LEU A 210 20.81 3.29 -18.52
C LEU A 210 21.69 3.77 -19.67
N SER A 211 21.31 4.85 -20.35
CA SER A 211 22.06 5.43 -21.48
C SER A 211 23.09 6.49 -21.08
N ALA A 212 23.15 6.88 -19.80
CA ALA A 212 24.08 7.90 -19.31
C ALA A 212 25.47 7.32 -19.00
N GLU A 213 26.48 8.19 -18.96
CA GLU A 213 27.85 7.89 -18.50
C GLU A 213 27.83 7.37 -17.05
N GLU A 214 28.69 6.41 -16.70
CA GLU A 214 28.74 5.76 -15.36
C GLU A 214 28.75 6.77 -14.19
N SER A 215 29.44 7.89 -14.34
CA SER A 215 29.52 8.95 -13.32
C SER A 215 28.18 9.67 -13.11
N ALA A 216 27.39 9.82 -14.18
CA ALA A 216 26.07 10.46 -14.15
C ALA A 216 24.96 9.48 -13.74
N GLN A 217 25.13 8.17 -13.96
CA GLN A 217 24.14 7.15 -13.61
C GLN A 217 23.79 7.17 -12.12
N THR A 218 24.81 7.17 -11.25
CA THR A 218 24.61 7.18 -9.79
C THR A 218 23.96 8.48 -9.33
N THR A 219 24.33 9.63 -9.91
CA THR A 219 23.73 10.93 -9.58
C THR A 219 22.26 10.98 -10.00
N LEU A 220 21.93 10.52 -11.21
CA LEU A 220 20.56 10.50 -11.71
C LEU A 220 19.69 9.50 -10.95
N ALA A 221 20.23 8.33 -10.57
CA ALA A 221 19.52 7.36 -9.75
C ALA A 221 19.23 7.91 -8.35
N LYS A 222 20.19 8.62 -7.75
CA LYS A 222 19.97 9.30 -6.46
C LYS A 222 18.91 10.39 -6.57
N GLN A 223 18.95 11.22 -7.61
CA GLN A 223 17.92 12.24 -7.88
C GLN A 223 16.54 11.65 -8.18
N ALA A 224 16.47 10.43 -8.71
CA ALA A 224 15.21 9.74 -8.94
C ALA A 224 14.63 9.13 -7.66
N PHE A 225 15.48 8.88 -6.66
CA PHE A 225 15.11 8.31 -5.37
C PHE A 225 14.76 9.38 -4.33
N ASP A 226 15.55 10.47 -4.26
CA ASP A 226 15.34 11.62 -3.37
C ASP A 226 14.05 12.39 -3.71
#